data_AF-A0A6I9PFW5-F1
#
_entry.id   AF-A0A6I9PFW5-F1
#
_cell.length_a   1.000
_cell.length_b   1.000
_cell.length_c   1.000
_cell.angle_alpha   90.00
_cell.angle_beta   90.00
_cell.angle_gamma   90.00
#
_symmetry.space_group_name_H-M   'P 1'
#
loop_
_entity.id
_entity.type
_entity.pdbx_description
1 polymer ?
#
loop_
_entity_poly.entity_id
_entity_poly.type
_entity_poly.pdbx_seq_one_letter_code
_entity_poly.pdbx_strand_id
1 'polypeptide(L)'
;MIHKPKPVKQLPPTKLNNVISPKGRPQTSPPSLLSVIPVLHGSSVDRMDTSDQQPQPKYQSKLVYQVVVTGTTFDAHFHLMEKVKKEVKDQFDLVQSNSNDYDVTIVFCPIVSRMGPDVESAMRDVRGDKPVILVLMHHEYEVKFIPNVKPLCDGADIQLLVNVFFHETKSGLLYCEENRAAACEIIKKLQECPIIKAQGPAAGSSLTANSRSSSNKTSYNDCCVQ
;
A
#
# COMPACT_ATOMS: atom_id res chain seq x y z
N MET A 1 -22.81 5.11 51.31
CA MET A 1 -22.23 6.48 51.22
C MET A 1 -21.66 6.65 49.82
N ILE A 2 -22.07 7.66 49.05
CA ILE A 2 -21.70 7.81 47.64
C ILE A 2 -20.52 8.78 47.54
N HIS A 3 -19.33 8.28 47.18
CA HIS A 3 -18.18 9.14 46.93
C HIS A 3 -18.34 9.87 45.59
N LYS A 4 -18.53 11.20 45.65
CA LYS A 4 -18.39 12.06 44.47
C LYS A 4 -16.91 12.19 44.10
N PRO A 5 -16.53 12.04 42.81
CA PRO A 5 -15.15 12.27 42.37
C PRO A 5 -14.76 13.75 42.52
N LYS A 6 -13.50 14.02 42.88
CA LYS A 6 -12.95 15.37 42.96
C LYS A 6 -12.70 15.94 41.55
N PRO A 7 -12.92 17.25 41.31
CA PRO A 7 -12.63 17.85 40.02
C PRO A 7 -11.12 17.94 39.77
N VAL A 8 -10.70 17.50 38.58
CA VAL A 8 -9.32 17.67 38.09
C VAL A 8 -9.13 19.14 37.67
N LYS A 9 -8.12 19.81 38.23
CA LYS A 9 -7.76 21.18 37.83
C LYS A 9 -7.08 21.14 36.46
N GLN A 10 -7.63 21.86 35.48
CA GLN A 10 -6.93 22.12 34.22
C GLN A 10 -5.70 22.99 34.49
N LEU A 11 -4.58 22.64 33.85
CA LEU A 11 -3.36 23.45 33.81
C LEU A 11 -3.53 24.54 32.73
N PRO A 12 -3.15 25.82 32.97
CA PRO A 12 -3.35 26.88 32.01
C PRO A 12 -2.44 26.73 30.77
N PRO A 13 -2.89 27.17 29.58
CA PRO A 13 -2.08 27.10 28.37
C PRO A 13 -0.92 28.10 28.39
N THR A 14 0.30 27.61 28.25
CA THR A 14 1.50 28.45 28.15
C THR A 14 1.47 29.26 26.85
N LYS A 15 1.34 30.59 26.96
CA LYS A 15 1.61 31.49 25.83
C LYS A 15 3.09 31.80 25.74
N LEU A 16 3.67 31.68 24.55
CA LEU A 16 4.95 32.31 24.21
C LEU A 16 4.74 33.19 22.97
N ASN A 17 4.92 34.50 23.13
CA ASN A 17 4.68 35.50 22.10
C ASN A 17 6.00 35.98 21.46
N ASN A 18 5.91 36.39 20.19
CA ASN A 18 6.98 36.95 19.37
C ASN A 18 7.58 38.26 19.90
N VAL A 19 8.91 38.40 19.75
CA VAL A 19 9.76 39.62 19.70
C VAL A 19 11.01 39.22 18.90
N ILE A 20 11.54 39.88 17.85
CA ILE A 20 11.23 41.15 17.14
C ILE A 20 11.54 41.00 15.62
N SER A 21 11.56 42.08 14.84
CA SER A 21 12.23 42.19 13.51
C SER A 21 13.03 43.49 13.42
N PRO A 22 14.03 43.60 12.52
CA PRO A 22 14.08 44.81 11.70
C PRO A 22 14.54 44.63 10.23
N LYS A 23 13.76 45.27 9.33
CA LYS A 23 14.17 46.07 8.14
C LYS A 23 15.21 45.55 7.13
N GLY A 24 14.86 45.66 5.84
CA GLY A 24 15.71 46.37 4.87
C GLY A 24 16.17 45.65 3.59
N ARG A 25 15.37 45.73 2.52
CA ARG A 25 15.70 45.46 1.09
C ARG A 25 16.87 46.36 0.60
N PRO A 26 17.81 45.88 -0.25
CA PRO A 26 17.72 46.11 -1.71
C PRO A 26 17.88 44.86 -2.61
N GLN A 27 17.14 44.89 -3.73
CA GLN A 27 17.34 44.08 -4.93
C GLN A 27 18.33 44.80 -5.88
N THR A 28 19.35 44.11 -6.38
CA THR A 28 20.15 44.55 -7.55
C THR A 28 20.74 43.35 -8.29
N SER A 29 20.32 43.11 -9.53
CA SER A 29 21.16 42.47 -10.56
C SER A 29 22.10 43.53 -11.15
N PRO A 30 23.30 43.16 -11.65
CA PRO A 30 23.52 43.08 -13.12
C PRO A 30 24.66 42.08 -13.50
N PRO A 31 25.29 42.14 -14.68
CA PRO A 31 24.72 41.91 -16.02
C PRO A 31 25.45 40.79 -16.80
N SER A 32 24.96 40.47 -18.00
CA SER A 32 25.67 39.62 -18.98
C SER A 32 26.92 40.31 -19.55
N LEU A 33 27.97 39.53 -19.86
CA LEU A 33 29.08 39.96 -20.73
C LEU A 33 29.34 38.90 -21.82
N LEU A 34 29.49 39.37 -23.05
CA LEU A 34 29.82 38.57 -24.22
C LEU A 34 31.32 38.65 -24.56
N SER A 35 31.82 37.54 -25.14
CA SER A 35 32.95 37.44 -26.08
C SER A 35 34.30 38.07 -25.75
N VAL A 36 35.32 37.22 -25.53
CA VAL A 36 36.56 37.19 -26.35
C VAL A 36 36.99 35.73 -26.55
N ILE A 37 37.42 35.36 -27.76
CA ILE A 37 37.93 34.03 -28.15
C ILE A 37 39.48 34.06 -28.16
N PRO A 38 40.16 32.95 -27.82
CA PRO A 38 41.33 32.56 -28.60
C PRO A 38 41.20 31.16 -29.21
N VAL A 39 41.88 30.97 -30.34
CA VAL A 39 41.69 29.88 -31.31
C VAL A 39 42.66 28.72 -31.09
N LEU A 40 42.10 27.50 -31.10
CA LEU A 40 42.66 26.19 -31.49
C LEU A 40 44.17 25.92 -31.34
N HIS A 41 44.50 24.89 -30.56
CA HIS A 41 45.24 23.68 -30.96
C HIS A 41 44.71 22.54 -30.06
N GLY A 42 44.53 21.28 -30.49
CA GLY A 42 44.83 20.68 -31.78
C GLY A 42 45.29 19.22 -31.68
N SER A 43 44.53 18.33 -31.03
CA SER A 43 44.79 16.88 -31.03
C SER A 43 43.49 16.07 -30.84
N SER A 44 43.48 14.85 -31.38
CA SER A 44 42.28 14.05 -31.68
C SER A 44 42.19 12.78 -30.81
N VAL A 45 41.06 12.07 -30.94
CA VAL A 45 40.67 10.75 -30.38
C VAL A 45 40.41 10.72 -28.86
N ASP A 46 39.37 10.08 -28.32
CA ASP A 46 38.34 9.20 -28.92
C ASP A 46 36.97 9.31 -28.22
N ARG A 47 35.95 8.64 -28.76
CA ARG A 47 34.52 8.73 -28.39
C ARG A 47 34.18 8.13 -27.01
N MET A 48 33.30 8.81 -26.26
CA MET A 48 32.13 8.16 -25.60
C MET A 48 31.04 9.20 -25.25
N ASP A 49 30.04 9.35 -26.12
CA ASP A 49 28.83 10.12 -25.80
C ASP A 49 27.89 9.23 -24.97
N THR A 50 28.14 9.16 -23.67
CA THR A 50 27.25 8.50 -22.71
C THR A 50 26.05 9.41 -22.46
N SER A 51 25.12 9.40 -23.42
CA SER A 51 23.79 9.99 -23.23
C SER A 51 23.15 9.42 -21.95
N ASP A 52 22.76 10.31 -21.03
CA ASP A 52 22.07 9.98 -19.78
C ASP A 52 20.69 9.35 -20.07
N GLN A 53 20.70 8.06 -20.34
CA GLN A 53 19.48 7.25 -20.44
C GLN A 53 19.01 6.93 -19.03
N GLN A 54 18.32 7.90 -18.44
CA GLN A 54 17.42 7.68 -17.31
C GLN A 54 16.57 6.42 -17.59
N PRO A 55 16.62 5.38 -16.73
CA PRO A 55 15.93 4.12 -16.99
C PRO A 55 14.43 4.34 -17.20
N GLN A 56 13.98 4.26 -18.45
CA GLN A 56 12.57 4.29 -18.79
C GLN A 56 11.88 3.05 -18.17
N PRO A 57 10.73 3.19 -17.50
CA PRO A 57 10.03 2.07 -16.91
C PRO A 57 9.59 1.11 -18.03
N LYS A 58 10.19 -0.09 -18.04
CA LYS A 58 9.86 -1.15 -18.98
C LYS A 58 8.49 -1.73 -18.62
N TYR A 59 7.44 -1.14 -19.17
CA TYR A 59 6.02 -1.55 -19.00
C TYR A 59 5.59 -1.67 -17.53
N GLN A 60 5.26 -0.55 -16.90
CA GLN A 60 4.55 -0.58 -15.62
C GLN A 60 3.06 -0.33 -15.84
N SER A 61 2.29 -1.40 -15.84
CA SER A 61 0.87 -1.33 -15.49
C SER A 61 0.75 -0.62 -14.14
N LYS A 62 -0.25 0.24 -13.98
CA LYS A 62 -0.55 0.88 -12.69
C LYS A 62 -1.81 0.25 -12.10
N LEU A 63 -1.78 -0.12 -10.83
CA LEU A 63 -2.94 -0.55 -10.06
C LEU A 63 -3.14 0.43 -8.91
N VAL A 64 -4.30 1.06 -8.90
CA VAL A 64 -4.67 2.04 -7.89
C VAL A 64 -5.51 1.36 -6.81
N TYR A 65 -5.11 1.48 -5.55
CA TYR A 65 -5.82 0.88 -4.43
C TYR A 65 -6.25 1.92 -3.40
N GLN A 66 -7.44 1.73 -2.82
CA GLN A 66 -7.88 2.47 -1.65
C GLN A 66 -7.58 1.66 -0.40
N VAL A 67 -7.24 2.34 0.70
CA VAL A 67 -7.12 1.72 2.03
C VAL A 67 -8.24 2.22 2.93
N VAL A 68 -8.92 1.29 3.60
CA VAL A 68 -9.79 1.56 4.75
C VAL A 68 -9.16 0.90 5.96
N VAL A 69 -8.96 1.63 7.06
CA VAL A 69 -8.48 1.09 8.34
C VAL A 69 -9.48 1.44 9.41
N THR A 70 -9.94 0.44 10.17
CA THR A 70 -10.75 0.68 11.37
C THR A 70 -9.94 0.44 12.65
N GLY A 71 -10.19 1.24 13.67
CA GLY A 71 -9.53 1.08 14.97
C GLY A 71 -8.00 1.21 14.94
N THR A 72 -7.35 0.59 15.93
CA THR A 72 -5.90 0.69 16.14
C THR A 72 -5.18 -0.55 15.61
N THR A 73 -4.13 -0.33 14.80
CA THR A 73 -3.35 -1.40 14.15
C THR A 73 -1.87 -1.41 14.55
N PHE A 74 -1.40 -0.43 15.32
CA PHE A 74 0.03 -0.22 15.63
C PHE A 74 0.93 -0.33 14.38
N ASP A 75 0.54 0.39 13.32
CA ASP A 75 1.22 0.46 12.01
C ASP A 75 1.38 -0.88 11.25
N ALA A 76 0.81 -1.98 11.77
CA ALA A 76 0.89 -3.29 11.14
C ALA A 76 0.31 -3.33 9.70
N HIS A 77 -0.69 -2.50 9.42
CA HIS A 77 -1.25 -2.34 8.07
C HIS A 77 -0.26 -1.67 7.10
N PHE A 78 0.51 -0.68 7.57
CA PHE A 78 1.59 -0.07 6.78
C PHE A 78 2.70 -1.08 6.48
N HIS A 79 3.17 -1.82 7.50
CA HIS A 79 4.19 -2.85 7.31
C HIS A 79 3.74 -3.96 6.34
N LEU A 80 2.46 -4.36 6.36
CA LEU A 80 1.93 -5.31 5.39
C LEU A 80 1.92 -4.73 3.97
N MET A 81 1.44 -3.50 3.80
CA MET A 81 1.39 -2.85 2.47
C MET A 81 2.77 -2.50 1.92
N GLU A 82 3.74 -2.14 2.76
CA GLU A 82 5.14 -1.93 2.37
C GLU A 82 5.73 -3.23 1.81
N LYS A 83 5.52 -4.36 2.50
CA LYS A 83 5.93 -5.68 2.02
C LYS A 83 5.27 -5.99 0.67
N VAL A 84 3.94 -5.86 0.56
CA VAL A 84 3.21 -6.13 -0.70
C VAL A 84 3.75 -5.25 -1.85
N LYS A 85 3.96 -3.95 -1.62
CA LYS A 85 4.55 -3.02 -2.62
C LYS A 85 5.95 -3.46 -3.06
N LYS A 86 6.80 -3.84 -2.10
CA LYS A 86 8.18 -4.24 -2.37
C LYS A 86 8.26 -5.47 -3.29
N GLU A 87 7.37 -6.45 -3.13
CA GLU A 87 7.35 -7.66 -3.95
C GLU A 87 6.75 -7.45 -5.36
N VAL A 88 5.86 -6.47 -5.55
CA VAL A 88 5.21 -6.21 -6.86
C VAL A 88 5.88 -5.11 -7.70
N LYS A 89 6.82 -4.35 -7.13
CA LYS A 89 7.48 -3.18 -7.76
C LYS A 89 8.03 -3.42 -9.18
N ASP A 90 8.50 -4.65 -9.44
CA ASP A 90 9.14 -5.05 -10.72
C ASP A 90 8.10 -5.59 -11.73
N GLN A 91 6.81 -5.62 -11.34
CA GLN A 91 5.69 -6.18 -12.10
C GLN A 91 4.65 -5.10 -12.46
N PHE A 92 4.28 -4.26 -11.49
CA PHE A 92 3.35 -3.14 -11.67
C PHE A 92 3.51 -2.08 -10.56
N ASP A 93 3.11 -0.85 -10.84
CA ASP A 93 3.11 0.23 -9.86
C ASP A 93 1.84 0.17 -8.99
N LEU A 94 2.01 0.02 -7.67
CA LEU A 94 0.92 -0.15 -6.71
C LEU A 94 0.70 1.17 -5.92
N VAL A 95 -0.26 1.97 -6.38
CA VAL A 95 -0.43 3.36 -5.95
C VAL A 95 -1.66 3.53 -5.06
N GLN A 96 -1.48 4.14 -3.89
CA GLN A 96 -2.59 4.44 -3.00
C GLN A 96 -3.36 5.67 -3.48
N SER A 97 -4.68 5.60 -3.50
CA SER A 97 -5.57 6.74 -3.75
C SER A 97 -6.52 6.97 -2.59
N ASN A 98 -6.82 8.25 -2.36
CA ASN A 98 -7.86 8.72 -1.44
C ASN A 98 -9.06 9.33 -2.21
N SER A 99 -9.06 9.28 -3.54
CA SER A 99 -10.21 9.65 -4.38
C SER A 99 -11.12 8.43 -4.62
N ASN A 100 -12.23 8.63 -5.34
CA ASN A 100 -13.08 7.54 -5.80
C ASN A 100 -12.56 6.84 -7.09
N ASP A 101 -11.39 7.24 -7.57
CA ASP A 101 -10.70 6.64 -8.71
C ASP A 101 -9.67 5.62 -8.20
N TYR A 102 -10.10 4.37 -8.12
CA TYR A 102 -9.30 3.22 -7.69
C TYR A 102 -9.87 1.90 -8.27
N ASP A 103 -9.06 0.85 -8.22
CA ASP A 103 -9.33 -0.45 -8.84
C ASP A 103 -9.72 -1.53 -7.82
N VAL A 104 -9.26 -1.40 -6.58
CA VAL A 104 -9.49 -2.34 -5.47
C VAL A 104 -9.52 -1.60 -4.13
N THR A 105 -10.36 -2.04 -3.20
CA THR A 105 -10.33 -1.58 -1.81
C THR A 105 -9.66 -2.64 -0.92
N ILE A 106 -8.68 -2.23 -0.12
CA ILE A 106 -8.06 -3.07 0.92
C ILE A 106 -8.56 -2.59 2.28
N VAL A 107 -9.30 -3.44 2.98
CA VAL A 107 -9.95 -3.14 4.25
C VAL A 107 -9.21 -3.83 5.38
N PHE A 108 -8.61 -3.04 6.27
CA PHE A 108 -7.96 -3.50 7.48
C PHE A 108 -8.94 -3.44 8.65
N CYS A 109 -9.30 -4.61 9.18
CA CYS A 109 -10.29 -4.78 10.22
C CYS A 109 -9.68 -5.50 11.45
N PRO A 110 -9.09 -4.75 12.40
CA PRO A 110 -8.81 -5.22 13.74
C PRO A 110 -10.03 -5.84 14.41
N ILE A 111 -9.90 -7.08 14.85
CA ILE A 111 -10.90 -7.74 15.68
C ILE A 111 -10.65 -7.32 17.13
N VAL A 112 -11.50 -6.42 17.63
CA VAL A 112 -11.41 -5.85 18.98
C VAL A 112 -12.48 -6.44 19.89
N SER A 113 -13.65 -6.76 19.33
CA SER A 113 -14.77 -7.32 20.07
C SER A 113 -15.13 -8.71 19.56
N ARG A 114 -15.56 -8.81 18.30
CA ARG A 114 -16.11 -10.00 17.63
C ARG A 114 -16.11 -9.75 16.13
N MET A 115 -15.75 -10.78 15.36
CA MET A 115 -15.64 -10.70 13.89
C MET A 115 -16.85 -10.05 13.20
N GLY A 116 -18.09 -10.42 13.56
CA GLY A 116 -19.29 -9.87 12.91
C GLY A 116 -19.42 -8.34 13.04
N PRO A 117 -19.62 -7.78 14.25
CA PRO A 117 -19.75 -6.33 14.45
C PRO A 117 -18.54 -5.51 14.00
N ASP A 118 -17.33 -6.04 14.18
CA ASP A 118 -16.10 -5.33 13.80
C ASP A 118 -16.00 -5.24 12.26
N VAL A 119 -16.31 -6.32 11.52
CA VAL A 119 -16.39 -6.32 10.04
C VAL A 119 -17.54 -5.46 9.54
N GLU A 120 -18.73 -5.54 10.14
CA GLU A 120 -19.88 -4.68 9.77
C GLU A 120 -19.49 -3.19 9.87
N SER A 121 -18.77 -2.82 10.93
CA SER A 121 -18.28 -1.45 11.07
C SER A 121 -17.13 -1.09 10.11
N ALA A 122 -16.32 -2.06 9.68
CA ALA A 122 -15.25 -1.84 8.69
C ALA A 122 -15.77 -1.73 7.26
N MET A 123 -16.87 -2.42 6.94
CA MET A 123 -17.47 -2.46 5.62
C MET A 123 -18.53 -1.36 5.39
N ARG A 124 -19.02 -0.68 6.44
CA ARG A 124 -20.12 0.32 6.40
C ARG A 124 -19.98 1.39 5.31
N ASP A 125 -18.77 1.88 5.08
CA ASP A 125 -18.48 2.94 4.10
C ASP A 125 -17.75 2.42 2.85
N VAL A 126 -17.52 1.11 2.75
CA VAL A 126 -17.03 0.44 1.55
C VAL A 126 -18.21 0.26 0.59
N ARG A 127 -18.38 1.23 -0.31
CA ARG A 127 -19.50 1.30 -1.25
C ARG A 127 -19.01 1.27 -2.69
N GLY A 128 -19.75 0.56 -3.54
CA GLY A 128 -19.48 0.48 -4.97
C GLY A 128 -19.44 -0.96 -5.48
N ASP A 129 -19.05 -1.12 -6.73
CA ASP A 129 -18.87 -2.38 -7.47
C ASP A 129 -17.41 -2.87 -7.46
N LYS A 130 -16.53 -2.21 -6.69
CA LYS A 130 -15.10 -2.47 -6.68
C LYS A 130 -14.77 -3.72 -5.85
N PRO A 131 -13.81 -4.55 -6.29
CA PRO A 131 -13.38 -5.73 -5.56
C PRO A 131 -12.76 -5.36 -4.21
N VAL A 132 -13.07 -6.14 -3.18
CA VAL A 132 -12.58 -5.94 -1.81
C VAL A 132 -11.62 -7.05 -1.39
N ILE A 133 -10.48 -6.65 -0.84
CA ILE A 133 -9.58 -7.50 -0.06
C ILE A 133 -9.80 -7.18 1.42
N LEU A 134 -10.39 -8.11 2.16
CA LEU A 134 -10.62 -7.97 3.60
C LEU A 134 -9.48 -8.62 4.39
N VAL A 135 -8.82 -7.81 5.22
CA VAL A 135 -7.70 -8.20 6.08
C VAL A 135 -8.16 -8.14 7.53
N LEU A 136 -8.47 -9.30 8.11
CA LEU A 136 -8.81 -9.39 9.54
C LEU A 136 -7.53 -9.38 10.36
N MET A 137 -7.41 -8.42 11.28
CA MET A 137 -6.20 -8.25 12.08
C MET A 137 -6.47 -8.71 13.51
N HIS A 138 -5.73 -9.71 13.96
CA HIS A 138 -5.88 -10.31 15.29
C HIS A 138 -4.80 -9.76 16.21
N HIS A 139 -5.22 -9.07 17.26
CA HIS A 139 -4.33 -8.49 18.27
C HIS A 139 -3.92 -9.57 19.27
N GLU A 140 -2.84 -10.28 18.94
CA GLU A 140 -2.40 -11.51 19.60
C GLU A 140 -0.87 -11.57 19.61
N TYR A 141 -0.29 -12.10 20.69
CA TYR A 141 1.16 -12.29 20.79
C TYR A 141 1.64 -13.59 20.11
N GLU A 142 0.76 -14.60 20.05
CA GLU A 142 1.02 -15.91 19.44
C GLU A 142 -0.01 -16.20 18.36
N VAL A 143 0.43 -16.83 17.27
CA VAL A 143 -0.47 -17.17 16.16
C VAL A 143 -1.36 -18.35 16.55
N LYS A 144 -2.65 -18.22 16.22
CA LYS A 144 -3.68 -19.24 16.48
C LYS A 144 -4.28 -19.68 15.16
N PHE A 145 -4.74 -20.93 15.07
CA PHE A 145 -5.53 -21.36 13.92
C PHE A 145 -6.87 -20.61 13.89
N ILE A 146 -7.12 -19.87 12.81
CA ILE A 146 -8.35 -19.13 12.59
C ILE A 146 -8.98 -19.60 11.29
N PRO A 147 -10.21 -20.18 11.32
CA PRO A 147 -10.88 -20.62 10.10
C PRO A 147 -11.29 -19.41 9.24
N ASN A 148 -10.91 -19.43 7.96
CA ASN A 148 -11.34 -18.44 6.96
C ASN A 148 -12.82 -18.61 6.60
N VAL A 149 -13.71 -18.14 7.48
CA VAL A 149 -15.15 -18.03 7.19
C VAL A 149 -15.40 -16.65 6.59
N LYS A 150 -15.84 -16.59 5.32
CA LYS A 150 -16.21 -15.32 4.70
C LYS A 150 -17.41 -14.70 5.44
N PRO A 151 -17.31 -13.47 5.96
CA PRO A 151 -18.45 -12.79 6.57
C PRO A 151 -19.47 -12.43 5.49
N LEU A 152 -20.75 -12.61 5.80
CA LEU A 152 -21.83 -12.12 4.94
C LEU A 152 -21.88 -10.60 5.06
N CYS A 153 -21.50 -9.90 3.99
CA CYS A 153 -21.53 -8.43 3.91
C CYS A 153 -22.39 -8.04 2.71
N ASP A 154 -23.57 -7.49 2.95
CA ASP A 154 -24.51 -7.14 1.88
C ASP A 154 -23.93 -6.03 0.98
N GLY A 155 -23.90 -6.29 -0.33
CA GLY A 155 -23.50 -5.32 -1.34
C GLY A 155 -21.99 -5.13 -1.59
N ALA A 156 -21.11 -5.87 -0.90
CA ALA A 156 -19.65 -5.78 -1.09
C ALA A 156 -19.05 -7.04 -1.75
N ASP A 157 -18.26 -6.87 -2.81
CA ASP A 157 -17.59 -7.98 -3.50
C ASP A 157 -16.29 -8.40 -2.79
N ILE A 158 -16.41 -9.18 -1.71
CA ILE A 158 -15.26 -9.70 -0.94
C ILE A 158 -14.56 -10.82 -1.73
N GLN A 159 -13.61 -10.38 -2.53
CA GLN A 159 -12.82 -11.18 -3.48
C GLN A 159 -11.66 -11.94 -2.82
N LEU A 160 -11.13 -11.44 -1.70
CA LEU A 160 -10.16 -12.12 -0.85
C LEU A 160 -10.44 -11.84 0.63
N LEU A 161 -10.22 -12.85 1.48
CA LEU A 161 -10.22 -12.75 2.93
C LEU A 161 -8.93 -13.37 3.45
N VAL A 162 -8.15 -12.62 4.23
CA VAL A 162 -6.95 -13.11 4.92
C VAL A 162 -6.98 -12.72 6.41
N ASN A 163 -6.36 -13.55 7.24
CA ASN A 163 -6.06 -13.23 8.63
C ASN A 163 -4.60 -12.77 8.76
N VAL A 164 -4.35 -11.75 9.56
CA VAL A 164 -2.99 -11.34 9.97
C VAL A 164 -2.94 -11.13 11.48
N PHE A 165 -1.76 -11.34 12.06
CA PHE A 165 -1.52 -11.22 13.50
C PHE A 165 -0.61 -10.00 13.77
N PHE A 166 -0.93 -9.23 14.80
CA PHE A 166 -0.16 -8.03 15.17
C PHE A 166 -0.14 -7.80 16.68
N HIS A 167 0.94 -7.18 17.17
CA HIS A 167 1.10 -6.82 18.57
C HIS A 167 1.99 -5.56 18.70
N GLU A 168 1.59 -4.61 19.54
CA GLU A 168 2.27 -3.32 19.74
C GLU A 168 3.71 -3.49 20.21
N THR A 169 3.96 -4.47 21.09
CA THR A 169 5.31 -4.75 21.63
C THR A 169 6.23 -5.53 20.66
N LYS A 170 5.74 -5.87 19.46
CA LYS A 170 6.47 -6.61 18.41
C LYS A 170 6.64 -5.79 17.12
N SER A 171 6.61 -4.47 17.22
CA SER A 171 6.66 -3.55 16.07
C SER A 171 5.46 -3.68 15.13
N GLY A 172 4.27 -3.97 15.69
CA GLY A 172 3.04 -4.12 14.93
C GLY A 172 2.92 -5.51 14.31
N LEU A 173 3.09 -5.62 12.99
CA LEU A 173 2.88 -6.86 12.23
C LEU A 173 3.86 -7.96 12.68
N LEU A 174 3.33 -9.13 13.08
CA LEU A 174 4.19 -10.24 13.49
C LEU A 174 5.00 -10.82 12.32
N TYR A 175 6.23 -11.26 12.60
CA TYR A 175 7.03 -12.06 11.67
C TYR A 175 6.69 -13.55 11.86
N CYS A 176 5.68 -14.03 11.14
CA CYS A 176 5.23 -15.43 11.15
C CYS A 176 4.91 -15.94 9.73
N GLU A 177 4.66 -17.25 9.62
CA GLU A 177 4.33 -17.90 8.34
C GLU A 177 2.95 -17.49 7.82
N GLU A 178 2.00 -17.25 8.71
CA GLU A 178 0.62 -16.85 8.38
C GLU A 178 0.58 -15.43 7.80
N ASN A 179 1.30 -14.48 8.41
CA ASN A 179 1.45 -13.13 7.85
C ASN A 179 2.25 -13.12 6.54
N ARG A 180 3.18 -14.07 6.37
CA ARG A 180 3.87 -14.28 5.09
C ARG A 180 2.87 -14.76 4.04
N ALA A 181 2.14 -15.83 4.32
CA ALA A 181 1.13 -16.39 3.43
C ALA A 181 0.04 -15.38 3.05
N ALA A 182 -0.50 -14.64 4.02
CA ALA A 182 -1.47 -13.55 3.78
C ALA A 182 -0.92 -12.49 2.82
N ALA A 183 0.34 -12.08 2.96
CA ALA A 183 0.98 -11.19 1.99
C ALA A 183 1.10 -11.83 0.60
N CYS A 184 1.51 -13.10 0.50
CA CYS A 184 1.58 -13.82 -0.78
C CYS A 184 0.20 -13.92 -1.45
N GLU A 185 -0.88 -14.17 -0.68
CA GLU A 185 -2.26 -14.21 -1.17
C GLU A 185 -2.75 -12.85 -1.68
N ILE A 186 -2.45 -11.75 -0.96
CA ILE A 186 -2.75 -10.39 -1.41
C ILE A 186 -2.02 -10.10 -2.73
N ILE A 187 -0.71 -10.38 -2.81
CA ILE A 187 0.11 -10.20 -4.02
C ILE A 187 -0.51 -10.93 -5.21
N LYS A 188 -0.81 -12.22 -5.04
CA LYS A 188 -1.47 -13.04 -6.06
C LYS A 188 -2.80 -12.44 -6.50
N LYS A 189 -3.60 -11.94 -5.57
CA LYS A 189 -4.91 -11.35 -5.90
C LYS A 189 -4.80 -10.04 -6.67
N LEU A 190 -3.79 -9.22 -6.37
CA LEU A 190 -3.51 -7.99 -7.13
C LEU A 190 -2.98 -8.28 -8.54
N GLN A 191 -2.11 -9.30 -8.70
CA GLN A 191 -1.71 -9.82 -10.01
C GLN A 191 -2.90 -10.36 -10.82
N GLU A 192 -3.94 -10.86 -10.14
CA GLU A 192 -5.15 -11.36 -10.79
C GLU A 192 -6.08 -10.27 -11.33
N CYS A 193 -5.86 -8.99 -10.99
CA CYS A 193 -6.72 -7.88 -11.42
C CYS A 193 -6.73 -7.72 -12.96
N PRO A 194 -7.90 -7.47 -13.59
CA PRO A 194 -8.01 -7.38 -15.04
C PRO A 194 -7.10 -6.33 -15.69
N ILE A 195 -6.83 -5.23 -14.99
CA ILE A 195 -5.97 -4.13 -15.45
C ILE A 195 -4.53 -4.61 -15.66
N ILE A 196 -4.02 -5.49 -14.79
CA ILE A 196 -2.70 -6.12 -14.93
C ILE A 196 -2.73 -7.18 -16.04
N LYS A 197 -3.75 -8.05 -16.04
CA LYS A 197 -3.88 -9.14 -17.02
C LYS A 197 -4.06 -8.67 -18.47
N ALA A 198 -4.73 -7.55 -18.70
CA ALA A 198 -4.99 -7.00 -20.03
C ALA A 198 -3.73 -6.49 -20.75
N GLN A 199 -2.58 -6.45 -20.07
CA GLN A 199 -1.31 -5.91 -20.58
C GLN A 199 -0.27 -7.01 -20.88
N GLY A 200 -0.67 -8.29 -20.79
CA GLY A 200 0.13 -9.39 -21.33
C GLY A 200 0.25 -9.32 -22.87
N PRO A 201 1.29 -9.93 -23.48
CA PRO A 201 1.47 -9.90 -24.92
C PRO A 201 0.28 -10.56 -25.63
N ALA A 202 -0.35 -9.82 -26.55
CA ALA A 202 -1.53 -10.26 -27.29
C ALA A 202 -1.18 -11.39 -28.28
N ALA A 203 -1.21 -12.63 -27.79
CA ALA A 203 -1.23 -13.83 -28.62
C ALA A 203 -2.67 -14.07 -29.14
N GLY A 204 -2.78 -14.38 -30.43
CA GLY A 204 -4.05 -14.34 -31.16
C GLY A 204 -5.13 -15.30 -30.65
N SER A 205 -6.37 -14.86 -30.82
CA SER A 205 -7.59 -15.62 -30.55
C SER A 205 -7.68 -16.94 -31.32
N SER A 206 -8.06 -18.01 -30.63
CA SER A 206 -8.87 -19.08 -31.23
C SER A 206 -9.81 -19.70 -30.20
N LEU A 207 -11.08 -19.81 -30.57
CA LEU A 207 -12.13 -20.42 -29.75
C LEU A 207 -12.06 -21.94 -29.87
N THR A 208 -11.81 -22.64 -28.76
CA THR A 208 -12.39 -23.98 -28.57
C THR A 208 -12.89 -24.14 -27.14
N ALA A 209 -14.17 -24.45 -26.98
CA ALA A 209 -14.72 -24.87 -25.71
C ALA A 209 -14.30 -26.32 -25.45
N ASN A 210 -13.91 -26.65 -24.22
CA ASN A 210 -14.07 -28.00 -23.70
C ASN A 210 -14.08 -28.02 -22.17
N SER A 211 -15.19 -28.50 -21.61
CA SER A 211 -15.38 -28.71 -20.18
C SER A 211 -14.52 -29.88 -19.71
N ARG A 212 -13.62 -29.66 -18.75
CA ARG A 212 -13.02 -30.71 -17.92
C ARG A 212 -12.66 -30.17 -16.53
N SER A 213 -13.28 -30.76 -15.52
CA SER A 213 -12.96 -30.54 -14.12
C SER A 213 -11.58 -31.13 -13.79
N SER A 214 -10.62 -30.29 -13.38
CA SER A 214 -9.37 -30.73 -12.78
C SER A 214 -9.02 -29.89 -11.56
N SER A 215 -9.09 -30.53 -10.39
CA SER A 215 -8.76 -29.97 -9.09
C SER A 215 -7.25 -29.80 -8.92
N ASN A 216 -6.68 -28.72 -9.44
CA ASN A 216 -5.24 -28.46 -9.29
C ASN A 216 -4.95 -27.74 -7.96
N LYS A 217 -4.48 -28.52 -6.98
CA LYS A 217 -3.73 -28.00 -5.84
C LYS A 217 -2.37 -27.49 -6.33
N THR A 218 -2.26 -26.20 -6.60
CA THR A 218 -0.95 -25.60 -6.90
C THR A 218 -0.18 -25.35 -5.60
N SER A 219 1.12 -25.67 -5.62
CA SER A 219 2.02 -25.65 -4.46
C SER A 219 2.10 -24.29 -3.75
N TYR A 220 2.24 -24.32 -2.43
CA TYR A 220 2.17 -23.18 -1.51
C TYR A 220 3.48 -22.36 -1.39
N ASN A 221 4.55 -22.77 -2.09
CA ASN A 221 5.92 -22.48 -1.64
C ASN A 221 6.72 -21.45 -2.46
N ASP A 222 6.23 -20.91 -3.59
CA ASP A 222 7.09 -20.22 -4.57
C ASP A 222 7.03 -18.67 -4.55
N CYS A 223 6.20 -18.07 -3.69
CA CYS A 223 5.98 -16.61 -3.72
C CYS A 223 6.84 -15.81 -2.71
N CYS A 224 7.44 -16.47 -1.71
CA CYS A 224 7.87 -15.79 -0.49
C CYS A 224 9.11 -16.41 0.21
N VAL A 225 10.05 -17.00 -0.57
CA VAL A 225 11.35 -17.51 -0.08
C VAL A 225 12.47 -16.50 -0.35
N GLN A 226 12.49 -15.44 0.48
CA GLN A 226 13.62 -14.54 0.74
C GLN A 226 13.38 -13.81 2.08
#